data_AF-A0A7X7QP17-F1
#
_entry.id   AF-A0A7X7QP17-F1
#
_cell.length_a   1.000
_cell.length_b   1.000
_cell.length_c   1.000
_cell.angle_alpha   90.00
_cell.angle_beta   90.00
_cell.angle_gamma   90.00
#
_symmetry.space_group_name_H-M   'P 1'
#
loop_
_entity.id
_entity.type
_entity.pdbx_description
1 polymer ?
#
loop_
_entity_poly.entity_id
_entity_poly.type
_entity_poly.pdbx_seq_one_letter_code
_entity_poly.pdbx_strand_id
1 'polypeptide(L)'
;MINATTTTKLQDMKLRTMAESFNHQIMDSAFAELTFEERFGLIVDSEWNQRKNNKLTHLLQIAAFSDRNACIENIEYHVDRKLNKSLIMRLSTCNYIHEKHNVIVLGASGAGKSYMACALGVAACRNFIKTKFIRLPELLNDISVARGQGTYKKFMSQLKKIPLLILDEWLLVPLNEGEARDLL
;
A
#
# COMPACT_ATOMS: atom_id res chain seq x y z
N MET A 1 30.22 28.24 10.51
CA MET A 1 30.35 28.00 9.06
C MET A 1 30.25 26.51 8.66
N ILE A 2 30.78 25.55 9.43
CA ILE A 2 30.73 24.11 9.10
C ILE A 2 29.30 23.51 9.14
N ASN A 3 28.45 23.97 10.07
CA ASN A 3 27.09 23.43 10.21
C ASN A 3 26.20 23.82 9.02
N ALA A 4 26.27 25.07 8.56
CA ALA A 4 25.53 25.54 7.40
C ALA A 4 25.92 24.78 6.12
N THR A 5 27.21 24.54 5.89
CA THR A 5 27.67 23.77 4.73
C THR A 5 27.28 22.29 4.83
N THR A 6 27.22 21.72 6.04
CA THR A 6 26.73 20.35 6.26
C THR A 6 25.24 20.23 5.95
N THR A 7 24.41 21.16 6.44
CA THR A 7 22.97 21.20 6.17
C THR A 7 22.68 21.32 4.66
N THR A 8 23.39 22.19 3.94
CA THR A 8 23.25 22.30 2.47
C THR A 8 23.62 20.99 1.77
N LYS A 9 24.74 20.36 2.13
CA LYS A 9 25.13 19.07 1.54
C LYS A 9 24.10 17.96 1.81
N LEU A 10 23.53 17.90 3.00
CA LEU A 10 22.45 16.96 3.32
C LEU A 10 21.23 17.19 2.43
N GLN A 11 20.83 18.44 2.22
CA GLN A 11 19.71 18.78 1.32
C GLN A 11 19.99 18.38 -0.13
N ASP A 12 21.21 18.63 -0.63
CA ASP A 12 21.63 18.26 -2.00
C ASP A 12 21.64 16.73 -2.19
N MET A 13 22.01 15.98 -1.15
CA MET A 13 21.93 14.51 -1.11
C MET A 13 20.49 13.98 -0.92
N LYS A 14 19.48 14.85 -0.86
CA LYS A 14 18.07 14.51 -0.59
C LYS A 14 17.86 13.87 0.79
N LEU A 15 18.63 14.29 1.79
CA LEU A 15 18.52 13.92 3.21
C LEU A 15 17.93 15.10 4.00
N ARG A 16 16.75 15.55 3.57
CA ARG A 16 16.15 16.79 4.08
C ARG A 16 15.76 16.67 5.56
N THR A 17 15.21 15.54 5.97
CA THR A 17 14.81 15.30 7.36
C THR A 17 16.02 15.16 8.25
N MET A 18 17.14 14.59 7.75
CA MET A 18 18.41 14.64 8.48
C MET A 18 18.88 16.08 8.71
N ALA A 19 18.81 16.92 7.67
CA ALA A 19 19.24 18.32 7.76
C ALA A 19 18.42 19.11 8.79
N GLU A 20 17.09 18.89 8.80
CA GLU A 20 16.17 19.47 9.78
C GLU A 20 16.47 18.96 11.20
N SER A 21 16.60 17.64 11.38
CA SER A 21 16.91 17.01 12.68
C SER A 21 18.27 17.48 13.22
N PHE A 22 19.29 17.58 12.37
CA PHE A 22 20.60 18.10 12.75
C PHE A 22 20.54 19.55 13.23
N ASN A 23 19.82 20.42 12.51
CA ASN A 23 19.63 21.81 12.94
C ASN A 23 18.86 21.88 14.27
N HIS A 24 17.83 21.04 14.45
CA HIS A 24 17.05 20.98 15.68
C HIS A 24 17.93 20.59 16.87
N GLN A 25 18.77 19.57 16.73
CA GLN A 25 19.69 19.15 17.80
C GLN A 25 20.74 20.20 18.17
N ILE A 26 21.15 21.07 17.24
CA ILE A 26 22.07 22.18 17.53
C ILE A 26 21.38 23.27 18.36
N MET A 27 20.09 23.51 18.11
CA MET A 27 19.33 24.59 18.75
C MET A 27 18.78 24.20 20.13
N ASP A 28 18.54 22.91 20.36
CA ASP A 28 17.92 22.41 21.58
C ASP A 28 18.98 21.83 22.54
N SER A 29 19.11 22.44 23.71
CA SER A 29 20.06 22.05 24.76
C SER A 29 19.77 20.67 25.35
N ALA A 30 18.56 20.13 25.19
CA ALA A 30 18.22 18.78 25.66
C ALA A 30 19.07 17.70 24.98
N PHE A 31 19.60 17.97 23.78
CA PHE A 31 20.47 17.03 23.05
C PHE A 31 21.95 17.14 23.47
N ALA A 32 22.32 18.08 24.36
CA ALA A 32 23.70 18.25 24.82
C ALA A 32 24.16 17.13 25.76
N GLU A 33 23.23 16.47 26.45
CA GLU A 33 23.52 15.35 27.36
C GLU A 33 23.69 14.01 26.61
N LEU A 34 23.28 13.93 25.34
CA LEU A 34 23.40 12.73 24.51
C LEU A 34 24.79 12.63 23.89
N THR A 35 25.28 11.39 23.74
CA THR A 35 26.52 11.14 23.02
C THR A 35 26.38 11.46 21.53
N PHE A 36 27.51 11.57 20.83
CA PHE A 36 27.48 11.77 19.38
C PHE A 36 26.74 10.63 18.66
N GLU A 37 26.96 9.39 19.08
CA GLU A 37 26.34 8.20 18.50
C GLU A 37 24.82 8.21 18.67
N GLU A 38 24.32 8.60 19.84
CA GLU A 38 22.88 8.72 20.11
C GLU A 38 22.24 9.79 19.23
N ARG A 39 22.85 10.97 19.19
CA ARG A 39 22.41 12.09 18.36
C ARG A 39 22.38 11.73 16.88
N PHE A 40 23.45 11.13 16.39
CA PHE A 40 23.55 10.69 14.99
C PHE A 40 22.52 9.59 14.69
N GLY A 41 22.32 8.64 15.60
CA GLY A 41 21.28 7.62 15.50
C GLY A 41 19.89 8.23 15.32
N LEU A 42 19.51 9.20 16.16
CA LEU A 42 18.23 9.90 16.05
C LEU A 42 18.04 10.62 14.70
N ILE A 43 19.09 11.26 14.18
CA ILE A 43 19.08 11.92 12.86
C ILE A 43 18.83 10.87 11.76
N VAL A 44 19.54 9.74 11.80
CA VAL A 44 19.38 8.65 10.83
C VAL A 44 18.00 8.03 10.89
N ASP A 45 17.50 7.76 12.10
CA ASP A 45 16.18 7.17 12.31
C ASP A 45 15.07 8.08 11.79
N SER A 46 15.18 9.39 12.01
CA SER A 46 14.20 10.36 11.51
C SER A 46 14.03 10.31 9.99
N GLU A 47 15.15 10.32 9.25
CA GLU A 47 15.14 10.25 7.78
C GLU A 47 14.71 8.87 7.28
N TRP A 48 15.18 7.81 7.92
CA TRP A 48 14.77 6.44 7.59
C TRP A 48 13.26 6.25 7.71
N ASN A 49 12.68 6.70 8.84
CA ASN A 49 11.25 6.63 9.09
C ASN A 49 10.47 7.51 8.11
N GLN A 50 10.94 8.72 7.82
CA GLN A 50 10.31 9.59 6.84
C GLN A 50 10.28 8.96 5.44
N ARG A 51 11.37 8.33 5.00
CA ARG A 51 11.42 7.62 3.71
C ARG A 51 10.45 6.44 3.66
N LYS A 52 10.37 5.65 4.73
CA LYS A 52 9.40 4.55 4.84
C LYS A 52 7.96 5.06 4.79
N ASN A 53 7.66 6.14 5.52
CA ASN A 53 6.34 6.77 5.51
C ASN A 53 5.97 7.31 4.13
N ASN A 54 6.89 8.01 3.45
CA ASN A 54 6.67 8.50 2.08
C ASN A 54 6.38 7.35 1.11
N LYS A 55 7.14 6.25 1.21
CA LYS A 55 6.91 5.05 0.40
C LYS A 55 5.54 4.45 0.66
N LEU A 56 5.15 4.29 1.93
CA LEU A 56 3.83 3.78 2.30
C LEU A 56 2.71 4.67 1.77
N THR A 57 2.79 5.98 2.00
CA THR A 57 1.81 6.97 1.51
C THR A 57 1.67 6.89 0.00
N HIS A 58 2.78 6.80 -0.74
CA HIS A 58 2.74 6.64 -2.19
C HIS A 58 2.04 5.35 -2.62
N LEU A 59 2.35 4.21 -1.97
CA LEU A 59 1.70 2.93 -2.27
C LEU A 59 0.19 2.97 -2.02
N LEU A 60 -0.25 3.55 -0.89
CA LEU A 60 -1.66 3.73 -0.56
C LEU A 60 -2.38 4.63 -1.59
N GLN A 61 -1.71 5.68 -2.07
CA GLN A 61 -2.26 6.58 -3.09
C GLN A 61 -2.47 5.86 -4.43
N ILE A 62 -1.45 5.15 -4.94
CA ILE A 62 -1.54 4.50 -6.25
C ILE A 62 -2.43 3.26 -6.25
N ALA A 63 -2.64 2.65 -5.08
CA ALA A 63 -3.50 1.48 -4.93
C ALA A 63 -4.97 1.79 -5.19
N ALA A 64 -5.41 3.04 -5.03
CA ALA A 64 -6.76 3.50 -5.33
C ALA A 64 -7.88 2.70 -4.61
N PHE A 65 -7.66 2.35 -3.33
CA PHE A 65 -8.68 1.70 -2.50
C PHE A 65 -9.96 2.53 -2.40
N SER A 66 -11.11 1.86 -2.36
CA SER A 66 -12.39 2.50 -2.08
C SER A 66 -12.46 3.07 -0.65
N ASP A 67 -11.77 2.42 0.30
CA ASP A 67 -11.55 2.92 1.66
C ASP A 67 -10.05 2.78 2.02
N ARG A 68 -9.36 3.92 2.12
CA ARG A 68 -7.92 3.96 2.47
C ARG A 68 -7.66 3.79 3.96
N ASN A 69 -8.68 3.97 4.79
CA ASN A 69 -8.59 3.85 6.24
C ASN A 69 -8.95 2.43 6.72
N ALA A 70 -9.30 1.54 5.81
CA ALA A 70 -9.55 0.13 6.11
C ALA A 70 -8.32 -0.50 6.77
N CYS A 71 -8.55 -1.20 7.87
CA CYS A 71 -7.51 -1.67 8.77
C CYS A 71 -7.90 -3.04 9.31
N ILE A 72 -6.98 -4.00 9.36
CA ILE A 72 -7.27 -5.37 9.84
C ILE A 72 -7.69 -5.34 11.31
N GLU A 73 -7.06 -4.42 12.06
CA GLU A 73 -7.27 -4.17 13.47
C GLU A 73 -8.69 -3.66 13.78
N ASN A 74 -9.35 -3.04 12.81
CA ASN A 74 -10.72 -2.50 12.94
C ASN A 74 -11.80 -3.50 12.46
N ILE A 75 -11.42 -4.72 12.07
CA ILE A 75 -12.40 -5.75 11.70
C ILE A 75 -13.13 -6.22 12.97
N GLU A 76 -14.45 -6.07 12.98
CA GLU A 76 -15.30 -6.56 14.07
C GLU A 76 -15.64 -8.04 13.90
N TYR A 77 -15.43 -8.84 14.95
CA TYR A 77 -15.58 -10.31 14.95
C TYR A 77 -16.84 -10.75 15.70
N HIS A 78 -17.99 -10.14 15.38
CA HIS A 78 -19.28 -10.55 15.94
C HIS A 78 -19.60 -12.02 15.58
N VAL A 79 -20.32 -12.71 16.47
CA VAL A 79 -20.59 -14.15 16.41
C VAL A 79 -21.35 -14.55 15.13
N ASP A 80 -22.27 -13.69 14.70
CA ASP A 80 -23.10 -13.85 13.50
C ASP A 80 -22.31 -13.77 12.19
N ARG A 81 -21.19 -13.03 12.16
CA ARG A 81 -20.34 -12.89 10.97
C ARG A 81 -19.53 -14.15 10.63
N LYS A 82 -19.34 -15.06 11.59
CA LYS A 82 -18.60 -16.33 11.43
C LYS A 82 -17.20 -16.15 10.81
N LEU A 83 -16.53 -15.02 11.10
CA LEU A 83 -15.19 -14.74 10.59
C LEU A 83 -14.13 -15.51 11.37
N ASN A 84 -13.20 -16.15 10.65
CA ASN A 84 -12.05 -16.80 11.26
C ASN A 84 -10.92 -15.77 11.50
N LYS A 85 -10.81 -15.28 12.74
CA LYS A 85 -9.77 -14.32 13.15
C LYS A 85 -8.35 -14.81 12.88
N SER A 86 -8.05 -16.09 13.14
CA SER A 86 -6.72 -16.66 12.89
C SER A 86 -6.35 -16.63 11.40
N LEU A 87 -7.32 -16.91 10.52
CA LEU A 87 -7.13 -16.83 9.08
C LEU A 87 -6.87 -15.39 8.63
N ILE A 88 -7.66 -14.43 9.10
CA ILE A 88 -7.50 -13.02 8.72
C ILE A 88 -6.12 -12.50 9.18
N MET A 89 -5.69 -12.83 10.40
CA MET A 89 -4.37 -12.46 10.90
C MET A 89 -3.24 -13.14 10.11
N ARG A 90 -3.42 -14.38 9.67
CA ARG A 90 -2.46 -15.05 8.78
C ARG A 90 -2.39 -14.34 7.43
N LEU A 91 -3.53 -13.98 6.84
CA LEU A 91 -3.58 -13.26 5.58
C LEU A 91 -2.93 -11.87 5.68
N SER A 92 -3.07 -11.16 6.81
CA SER A 92 -2.43 -9.85 7.00
C SER A 92 -0.90 -9.89 6.99
N THR A 93 -0.28 -11.06 7.16
CA THR A 93 1.18 -11.24 6.98
C THR A 93 1.61 -11.17 5.52
N CYS A 94 0.67 -11.22 4.57
CA CYS A 94 0.90 -11.15 3.13
C CYS A 94 1.67 -12.34 2.52
N ASN A 95 1.95 -13.41 3.27
CA ASN A 95 2.64 -14.61 2.77
C ASN A 95 1.91 -15.24 1.56
N TYR A 96 0.58 -15.20 1.55
CA TYR A 96 -0.23 -15.69 0.44
C TYR A 96 0.11 -15.02 -0.91
N ILE A 97 0.58 -13.77 -0.89
CA ILE A 97 0.99 -13.03 -2.09
C ILE A 97 2.30 -13.61 -2.65
N HIS A 98 3.25 -13.92 -1.76
CA HIS A 98 4.53 -14.54 -2.14
C HIS A 98 4.34 -15.97 -2.66
N GLU A 99 3.42 -16.71 -2.05
CA GLU A 99 3.02 -18.07 -2.46
C GLU A 99 2.11 -18.09 -3.69
N LYS A 100 1.71 -16.92 -4.20
CA LYS A 100 0.78 -16.75 -5.34
C LYS A 100 -0.58 -17.43 -5.13
N HIS A 101 -1.08 -17.40 -3.90
CA HIS A 101 -2.41 -17.88 -3.57
C HIS A 101 -3.46 -16.77 -3.74
N ASN A 102 -4.59 -17.12 -4.34
CA ASN A 102 -5.72 -16.22 -4.47
C ASN A 102 -6.57 -16.23 -3.19
N VAL A 103 -7.07 -15.06 -2.80
CA VAL A 103 -8.01 -14.91 -1.69
C VAL A 103 -9.37 -14.51 -2.25
N ILE A 104 -10.40 -15.30 -1.94
CA ILE A 104 -11.77 -15.03 -2.33
C ILE A 104 -12.58 -14.71 -1.08
N VAL A 105 -13.20 -13.53 -1.06
CA VAL A 105 -14.06 -13.09 0.04
C VAL A 105 -15.52 -13.25 -0.38
N LEU A 106 -16.22 -14.19 0.25
CA LEU A 106 -17.62 -14.50 -0.04
C LEU A 106 -18.54 -14.01 1.09
N GLY A 107 -19.74 -13.58 0.74
CA GLY A 107 -20.74 -13.13 1.70
C GLY A 107 -21.83 -12.27 1.07
N ALA A 108 -22.92 -12.06 1.81
CA ALA A 108 -24.05 -11.22 1.38
C ALA A 108 -23.62 -9.78 1.07
N SER A 109 -24.43 -9.06 0.30
CA SER A 109 -24.24 -7.61 0.12
C SER A 109 -24.25 -6.90 1.49
N GLY A 110 -23.40 -5.90 1.67
CA GLY A 110 -23.26 -5.19 2.95
C GLY A 110 -22.44 -5.91 4.03
N ALA A 111 -22.01 -7.17 3.84
CA ALA A 111 -21.26 -7.92 4.87
C ALA A 111 -19.80 -7.45 5.12
N GLY A 112 -19.38 -6.36 4.47
CA GLY A 112 -18.03 -5.79 4.61
C GLY A 112 -16.94 -6.43 3.73
N LYS A 113 -17.31 -7.08 2.61
CA LYS A 113 -16.35 -7.70 1.68
C LYS A 113 -15.32 -6.71 1.13
N SER A 114 -15.80 -5.58 0.60
CA SER A 114 -14.96 -4.49 0.08
C SER A 114 -14.04 -3.92 1.15
N TYR A 115 -14.54 -3.81 2.40
CA TYR A 115 -13.73 -3.38 3.54
C TYR A 115 -12.61 -4.38 3.83
N MET A 116 -12.91 -5.68 3.90
CA MET A 116 -11.90 -6.72 4.12
C MET A 116 -10.85 -6.74 3.01
N ALA A 117 -11.26 -6.58 1.75
CA ALA A 117 -10.36 -6.50 0.62
C ALA A 117 -9.43 -5.28 0.74
N CYS A 118 -9.98 -4.11 1.09
CA CYS A 118 -9.18 -2.91 1.34
C CYS A 118 -8.25 -3.08 2.54
N ALA A 119 -8.70 -3.67 3.65
CA ALA A 119 -7.88 -3.89 4.85
C ALA A 119 -6.68 -4.81 4.55
N LEU A 120 -6.89 -5.88 3.79
CA LEU A 120 -5.79 -6.75 3.32
C LEU A 120 -4.86 -6.00 2.36
N GLY A 121 -5.41 -5.16 1.46
CA GLY A 121 -4.62 -4.32 0.57
C GLY A 121 -3.76 -3.29 1.30
N VAL A 122 -4.30 -2.64 2.34
CA VAL A 122 -3.58 -1.72 3.22
C VAL A 122 -2.48 -2.46 3.99
N ALA A 123 -2.76 -3.67 4.50
CA ALA A 123 -1.75 -4.52 5.13
C ALA A 123 -0.60 -4.87 4.15
N ALA A 124 -0.91 -5.14 2.88
CA ALA A 124 0.11 -5.34 1.84
C ALA A 124 0.95 -4.07 1.61
N CYS A 125 0.32 -2.89 1.53
CA CYS A 125 1.05 -1.63 1.41
C CYS A 125 1.95 -1.34 2.62
N ARG A 126 1.50 -1.69 3.85
CA ARG A 126 2.33 -1.60 5.08
C ARG A 126 3.56 -2.52 5.02
N ASN A 127 3.46 -3.65 4.32
CA ASN A 127 4.59 -4.53 3.99
C ASN A 127 5.37 -4.08 2.73
N PHE A 128 5.14 -2.85 2.25
CA PHE A 128 5.74 -2.28 1.05
C PHE A 128 5.49 -3.07 -0.25
N ILE A 129 4.42 -3.86 -0.28
CA ILE A 129 3.97 -4.58 -1.47
C ILE A 129 3.08 -3.64 -2.29
N LYS A 130 3.32 -3.58 -3.59
CA LYS A 130 2.51 -2.79 -4.51
C LYS A 130 1.16 -3.48 -4.72
N THR A 131 0.09 -2.73 -4.50
CA THR A 131 -1.29 -3.21 -4.59
C THR A 131 -2.06 -2.34 -5.57
N LYS A 132 -3.09 -2.88 -6.22
CA LYS A 132 -4.06 -2.12 -6.99
C LYS A 132 -5.46 -2.64 -6.72
N PHE A 133 -6.35 -1.75 -6.34
CA PHE A 133 -7.78 -1.97 -6.29
C PHE A 133 -8.41 -1.49 -7.60
N ILE A 134 -9.30 -2.29 -8.15
CA ILE A 134 -10.12 -1.94 -9.31
C ILE A 134 -11.45 -2.71 -9.22
N ARG A 135 -12.55 -2.05 -9.59
CA ARG A 135 -13.84 -2.75 -9.71
C ARG A 135 -13.85 -3.53 -11.01
N LEU A 136 -14.42 -4.74 -11.01
CA LEU A 136 -14.45 -5.58 -12.20
C LEU A 136 -15.08 -4.86 -13.42
N PRO A 137 -16.21 -4.13 -13.31
CA PRO A 137 -16.77 -3.40 -14.45
C PRO A 137 -15.82 -2.33 -15.02
N GLU A 138 -15.07 -1.63 -14.17
CA GLU A 138 -14.08 -0.63 -14.58
C GLU A 138 -12.91 -1.29 -15.32
N LEU A 139 -12.43 -2.43 -14.81
CA LEU A 139 -11.37 -3.20 -15.46
C LEU A 139 -11.77 -3.65 -16.87
N LEU A 140 -12.97 -4.18 -17.04
CA LEU A 140 -13.48 -4.64 -18.34
C LEU A 140 -13.60 -3.48 -19.33
N ASN A 141 -14.09 -2.32 -18.87
CA ASN A 141 -14.14 -1.12 -19.68
C ASN A 141 -12.72 -0.64 -20.09
N ASP A 142 -11.77 -0.61 -19.16
CA ASP A 142 -10.38 -0.24 -19.44
C ASP A 142 -9.74 -1.19 -20.48
N ILE A 143 -10.03 -2.49 -20.39
CA ILE A 143 -9.59 -3.49 -21.38
C ILE A 143 -10.20 -3.20 -22.76
N SER A 144 -11.49 -2.91 -22.82
CA SER A 144 -12.20 -2.58 -24.06
C SER A 144 -11.61 -1.34 -24.74
N VAL A 145 -11.39 -0.27 -23.97
CA VAL A 145 -10.75 0.97 -24.45
C VAL A 145 -9.33 0.70 -24.94
N ALA A 146 -8.54 -0.05 -24.17
CA ALA A 146 -7.16 -0.38 -24.54
C ALA A 146 -7.09 -1.20 -25.83
N ARG A 147 -8.09 -2.04 -26.13
CA ARG A 147 -8.22 -2.72 -27.42
C ARG A 147 -8.51 -1.76 -28.56
N GLY A 148 -9.50 -0.89 -28.40
CA GLY A 148 -9.86 0.11 -29.40
C GLY A 148 -8.71 1.05 -29.77
N GLN A 149 -7.82 1.32 -28.81
CA GLN A 149 -6.64 2.17 -29.00
C GLN A 149 -5.35 1.41 -29.38
N GLY A 150 -5.39 0.08 -29.49
CA GLY A 150 -4.20 -0.74 -29.78
C GLY A 150 -3.17 -0.79 -28.64
N THR A 151 -3.54 -0.39 -27.41
CA THR A 151 -2.67 -0.37 -26.22
C THR A 151 -2.86 -1.57 -25.29
N TYR A 152 -3.74 -2.52 -25.64
CA TYR A 152 -4.06 -3.71 -24.86
C TYR A 152 -2.84 -4.44 -24.27
N LYS A 153 -1.83 -4.76 -25.10
CA LYS A 153 -0.61 -5.45 -24.63
C LYS A 153 0.13 -4.66 -23.55
N LYS A 154 0.18 -3.33 -23.68
CA LYS A 154 0.81 -2.43 -22.71
C LYS A 154 0.02 -2.41 -21.40
N PHE A 155 -1.31 -2.31 -21.47
CA PHE A 155 -2.18 -2.34 -20.30
C PHE A 155 -2.04 -3.66 -19.51
N MET A 156 -2.14 -4.81 -20.18
CA MET A 156 -1.98 -6.11 -19.53
C MET A 156 -0.57 -6.29 -18.94
N SER A 157 0.48 -5.78 -19.60
CA SER A 157 1.84 -5.78 -19.05
C SER A 157 1.96 -4.94 -17.78
N GLN A 158 1.24 -3.83 -17.68
CA GLN A 158 1.22 -3.02 -16.46
C GLN A 158 0.50 -3.74 -15.31
N LEU A 159 -0.64 -4.38 -15.57
CA LEU A 159 -1.37 -5.16 -14.56
C LEU A 159 -0.52 -6.33 -14.03
N LYS A 160 0.18 -7.05 -14.90
CA LYS A 160 1.08 -8.16 -14.53
C LYS A 160 2.22 -7.75 -13.58
N LYS A 161 2.59 -6.47 -13.54
CA LYS A 161 3.64 -5.95 -12.65
C LYS A 161 3.13 -5.63 -11.24
N ILE A 162 1.84 -5.83 -10.97
CA ILE A 162 1.21 -5.54 -9.69
C ILE A 162 1.16 -6.85 -8.90
N PRO A 163 1.92 -6.99 -7.79
CA PRO A 163 1.93 -8.19 -6.97
C PRO A 163 0.55 -8.58 -6.40
N LEU A 164 -0.24 -7.59 -6.00
CA LEU A 164 -1.60 -7.80 -5.49
C LEU A 164 -2.60 -6.96 -6.29
N LEU A 165 -3.43 -7.64 -7.08
CA LEU A 165 -4.59 -7.06 -7.75
C LEU A 165 -5.85 -7.45 -6.97
N ILE A 166 -6.58 -6.45 -6.48
CA ILE A 166 -7.86 -6.62 -5.79
C ILE A 166 -8.95 -6.27 -6.79
N LEU A 167 -9.82 -7.24 -7.06
CA LEU A 167 -10.98 -7.11 -7.93
C LEU A 167 -12.23 -7.10 -7.06
N ASP A 168 -12.89 -5.96 -6.97
CA ASP A 168 -14.17 -5.85 -6.27
C ASP A 168 -15.34 -5.92 -7.25
N GLU A 169 -16.56 -6.09 -6.74
CA GLU A 169 -17.78 -6.23 -7.55
C GLU A 169 -17.70 -7.42 -8.54
N TRP A 170 -17.04 -8.49 -8.12
CA TRP A 170 -16.82 -9.68 -8.92
C TRP A 170 -18.15 -10.32 -9.36
N LEU A 171 -18.37 -10.39 -10.68
CA LEU A 171 -19.53 -11.00 -11.33
C LEU A 171 -20.89 -10.51 -10.82
N LEU A 172 -21.03 -9.21 -10.49
CA LEU A 172 -22.34 -8.61 -10.20
C LEU A 172 -23.27 -8.58 -11.43
N VAL A 173 -22.69 -8.61 -12.64
CA VAL A 173 -23.40 -8.63 -13.92
C VAL A 173 -22.85 -9.80 -14.76
N PRO A 174 -23.69 -10.48 -15.56
CA PRO A 174 -23.22 -11.50 -16.49
C PRO A 174 -22.18 -10.94 -17.46
N LEU A 175 -21.12 -11.71 -17.68
CA LEU A 175 -20.08 -11.36 -18.65
C LEU A 175 -20.49 -11.79 -20.05
N ASN A 176 -20.10 -11.01 -21.05
CA ASN A 176 -20.09 -11.50 -22.43
C ASN A 176 -18.89 -12.42 -22.67
N GLU A 177 -18.88 -13.13 -23.81
CA GLU A 177 -17.82 -14.11 -24.11
C GLU A 177 -16.43 -13.47 -24.19
N GLY A 178 -16.33 -12.23 -24.68
CA GLY A 178 -15.07 -11.50 -24.75
C GLY A 178 -14.52 -11.17 -23.36
N GLU A 179 -15.36 -10.64 -22.49
CA GLU A 179 -15.02 -10.33 -21.09
C GLU A 179 -14.66 -11.58 -20.29
N ALA A 180 -15.37 -12.69 -20.52
CA ALA A 180 -15.04 -13.96 -19.87
C ALA A 180 -13.64 -14.44 -20.27
N ARG A 181 -13.26 -14.31 -21.55
CA ARG A 181 -11.90 -14.63 -22.04
C ARG A 181 -10.83 -13.70 -21.47
N ASP A 182 -11.18 -12.48 -21.07
CA ASP A 182 -10.23 -11.51 -20.51
C ASP A 182 -9.82 -11.84 -19.07
N LEU A 183 -10.62 -12.62 -18.37
CA LEU A 183 -10.39 -13.04 -16.99
C LEU A 183 -9.73 -14.42 -16.87
N LEU A 184 -9.48 -15.10 -18.00
CA LEU A 184 -8.77 -16.40 -18.09
C LEU A 184 -7.26 -16.19 -18.27
#